data_AF-A0A1D2R947-F1
#
_entry.id   AF-A0A1D2R947-F1
#
_cell.length_a   1.000
_cell.length_b   1.000
_cell.length_c   1.000
_cell.angle_alpha   90.00
_cell.angle_beta   90.00
_cell.angle_gamma   90.00
#
_symmetry.space_group_name_H-M   'P 1'
#
loop_
_entity.id
_entity.type
_entity.pdbx_description
1 polymer ?
#
loop_
_entity_poly.entity_id
_entity_poly.type
_entity_poly.pdbx_seq_one_letter_code
_entity_poly.pdbx_strand_id
1 'polypeptide(L)'
;MTKKDKRALIAPGESVGTIAAQSIGEPGTQMTLRTFHYAGVAELAVPLGLPRLIEIIDAKKTPKNPMMNVYMDEKHNNKAGAEKVAKRIREAFIRDICSFKINSEDKTLIIETDDKDAKGEIEAASDRQGFDMEVKGNKITITGKSLLDIKTFIDKLKRKRIRGIKDIKRSYVRKEGDDFMIYTEGSNLKTVLNAEGVDSERTTTNDIYQIYETLGIEAARNAIIVEAKKVLDDQSLDVDIRHIMLVADQMTVTGELQAVGRHGVSGAKDSVLARAAFEETERHILEAAITGEVDSLGGVAENIIVGQTVPIGTGTVVLEAKPVQHTKK
;
A
#
# COMPACT_ATOMS: atom_id res chain seq x y z
N MET A 1 -23.85 17.36 -28.26
CA MET A 1 -24.09 15.90 -28.14
C MET A 1 -24.84 15.40 -29.36
N THR A 2 -24.20 14.53 -30.13
CA THR A 2 -24.81 13.81 -31.26
C THR A 2 -25.85 12.79 -30.77
N LYS A 3 -26.69 12.25 -31.67
CA LYS A 3 -27.64 11.15 -31.33
C LYS A 3 -26.93 9.93 -30.72
N LYS A 4 -25.66 9.70 -31.06
CA LYS A 4 -24.85 8.60 -30.54
C LYS A 4 -24.44 8.87 -29.09
N ASP A 5 -24.01 10.09 -28.76
CA ASP A 5 -23.62 10.48 -27.40
C ASP A 5 -24.81 10.40 -26.42
N LYS A 6 -26.02 10.80 -26.87
CA LYS A 6 -27.23 10.70 -26.05
C LYS A 6 -27.63 9.26 -25.73
N ARG A 7 -27.32 8.31 -26.62
CA ARG A 7 -27.58 6.88 -26.39
C ARG A 7 -26.50 6.21 -25.55
N ALA A 8 -25.33 6.85 -25.39
CA ALA A 8 -24.21 6.32 -24.60
C ALA A 8 -24.25 6.74 -23.13
N LEU A 9 -25.21 7.58 -22.73
CA LEU A 9 -25.45 7.91 -21.33
C LEU A 9 -26.01 6.69 -20.58
N ILE A 10 -25.60 6.54 -19.33
CA ILE A 10 -26.15 5.50 -18.45
C ILE A 10 -27.63 5.77 -18.14
N ALA A 11 -28.43 4.72 -18.11
CA ALA A 11 -29.83 4.82 -17.73
C ALA A 11 -29.98 5.13 -16.23
N PRO A 12 -30.82 6.10 -15.83
CA PRO A 12 -31.14 6.31 -14.42
C PRO A 12 -31.75 5.05 -13.80
N GLY A 13 -31.35 4.75 -12.55
CA GLY A 13 -31.81 3.57 -11.81
C GLY A 13 -30.96 2.31 -12.01
N GLU A 14 -29.94 2.34 -12.87
CA GLU A 14 -29.03 1.20 -13.09
C GLU A 14 -28.26 0.83 -11.81
N SER A 15 -28.14 -0.47 -11.54
CA SER A 15 -27.44 -0.99 -10.35
C SER A 15 -25.92 -1.03 -10.54
N VAL A 16 -25.31 0.16 -10.70
CA VAL A 16 -23.87 0.31 -11.02
C VAL A 16 -22.94 -0.32 -9.99
N GLY A 17 -23.32 -0.30 -8.71
CA GLY A 17 -22.53 -0.91 -7.64
C GLY A 17 -22.43 -2.43 -7.78
N THR A 18 -23.55 -3.09 -8.09
CA THR A 18 -23.60 -4.54 -8.31
C THR A 18 -22.79 -4.94 -9.54
N ILE A 19 -22.93 -4.19 -10.65
CA ILE A 19 -22.18 -4.45 -11.88
C ILE A 19 -20.68 -4.27 -11.63
N ALA A 20 -20.26 -3.17 -10.99
CA ALA A 20 -18.86 -2.93 -10.69
C ALA A 20 -18.26 -4.02 -9.80
N ALA A 21 -18.99 -4.44 -8.75
CA ALA A 21 -18.55 -5.52 -7.87
C ALA A 21 -18.36 -6.85 -8.63
N GLN A 22 -19.28 -7.19 -9.53
CA GLN A 22 -19.16 -8.37 -10.38
C GLN A 22 -18.00 -8.25 -11.37
N SER A 23 -17.87 -7.12 -12.06
CA SER A 23 -16.81 -6.90 -13.06
C SER A 23 -15.40 -6.92 -12.45
N ILE A 24 -15.24 -6.49 -11.20
CA ILE A 24 -13.95 -6.57 -10.49
C ILE A 24 -13.73 -7.96 -9.87
N GLY A 25 -14.81 -8.62 -9.43
CA GLY A 25 -14.74 -9.92 -8.75
C GLY A 25 -14.60 -11.13 -9.68
N GLU A 26 -15.26 -11.12 -10.84
CA GLU A 26 -15.23 -12.22 -11.82
C GLU A 26 -13.80 -12.59 -12.26
N PRO A 27 -12.93 -11.61 -12.61
CA PRO A 27 -11.55 -11.90 -12.97
C PRO A 27 -10.75 -12.57 -11.85
N GLY A 28 -11.11 -12.34 -10.58
CA GLY A 28 -10.42 -12.92 -9.43
C GLY A 28 -10.36 -14.46 -9.48
N THR A 29 -11.40 -15.11 -10.02
CA THR A 29 -11.41 -16.57 -10.21
C THR A 29 -10.34 -17.03 -11.21
N GLN A 30 -10.12 -16.25 -12.27
CA GLN A 30 -9.17 -16.54 -13.35
C GLN A 30 -7.72 -16.22 -12.95
N MET A 31 -7.52 -15.28 -12.00
CA MET A 31 -6.21 -14.86 -11.51
C MET A 31 -5.50 -15.91 -10.64
N THR A 32 -6.21 -16.93 -10.14
CA THR A 32 -5.62 -17.98 -9.29
C THR A 32 -4.67 -18.92 -10.03
N LEU A 33 -4.70 -18.94 -11.38
CA LEU A 33 -3.99 -19.93 -12.20
C LEU A 33 -2.79 -19.38 -13.00
N ARG A 34 -2.44 -18.09 -12.87
CA ARG A 34 -1.34 -17.47 -13.63
C ARG A 34 -0.22 -16.97 -12.72
N THR A 35 0.64 -17.87 -12.25
CA THR A 35 1.96 -17.49 -11.74
C THR A 35 2.88 -17.16 -12.92
N PHE A 36 2.91 -15.90 -13.35
CA PHE A 36 3.91 -15.45 -14.30
C PHE A 36 5.29 -15.38 -13.63
N HIS A 37 6.23 -16.16 -14.16
CA HIS A 37 7.65 -15.91 -13.97
C HIS A 37 8.05 -14.78 -14.91
N TYR A 38 8.27 -13.57 -14.40
CA TYR A 38 8.90 -12.52 -15.18
C TYR A 38 10.42 -12.71 -15.15
N ALA A 39 11.07 -12.68 -16.32
CA ALA A 39 12.52 -12.66 -16.42
C ALA A 39 13.04 -11.22 -16.23
N GLY A 40 13.69 -10.93 -15.10
CA GLY A 40 14.42 -9.67 -14.88
C GLY A 40 14.48 -9.22 -13.41
N VAL A 41 15.27 -8.17 -13.14
CA VAL A 41 15.44 -7.56 -11.80
C VAL A 41 14.16 -6.86 -11.29
N ALA A 42 13.09 -6.85 -12.10
CA ALA A 42 11.74 -6.51 -11.68
C ALA A 42 11.11 -7.57 -10.73
N GLU A 43 11.83 -8.67 -10.45
CA GLU A 43 11.64 -9.62 -9.33
C GLU A 43 11.78 -9.00 -7.93
N LEU A 44 11.46 -7.72 -7.73
CA LEU A 44 11.04 -7.33 -6.40
C LEU A 44 9.78 -8.14 -6.14
N ALA A 45 9.70 -8.81 -5.00
CA ALA A 45 8.65 -9.78 -4.66
C ALA A 45 7.28 -9.10 -4.50
N VAL A 46 6.80 -8.37 -5.51
CA VAL A 46 5.50 -7.72 -5.49
C VAL A 46 4.48 -8.84 -5.42
N PRO A 47 3.55 -8.84 -4.46
CA PRO A 47 2.39 -9.69 -4.58
C PRO A 47 1.74 -9.30 -5.92
N LEU A 48 1.69 -10.24 -6.85
CA LEU A 48 1.06 -10.07 -8.14
C LEU A 48 -0.29 -10.78 -8.12
N GLY A 49 -1.21 -10.28 -8.94
CA GLY A 49 -2.51 -10.90 -9.16
C GLY A 49 -3.50 -10.65 -8.01
N LEU A 50 -4.35 -11.64 -7.74
CA LEU A 50 -5.48 -11.51 -6.80
C LEU A 50 -5.07 -11.10 -5.37
N PRO A 51 -4.00 -11.65 -4.76
CA PRO A 51 -3.62 -11.25 -3.40
C PRO A 51 -3.33 -9.75 -3.27
N ARG A 52 -2.81 -9.12 -4.34
CA ARG A 52 -2.56 -7.68 -4.37
C ARG A 52 -3.85 -6.88 -4.45
N LEU A 53 -4.77 -7.32 -5.31
CA LEU A 53 -6.08 -6.68 -5.44
C LEU A 53 -6.85 -6.72 -4.11
N ILE A 54 -6.78 -7.84 -3.38
CA ILE A 54 -7.34 -7.97 -2.03
C ILE A 54 -6.67 -6.99 -1.07
N GLU A 55 -5.34 -6.88 -1.05
CA GLU A 55 -4.64 -5.93 -0.19
C GLU A 55 -5.05 -4.46 -0.42
N ILE A 56 -5.32 -4.10 -1.68
CA ILE A 56 -5.78 -2.76 -2.06
C ILE A 56 -7.21 -2.53 -1.55
N ILE A 57 -8.13 -3.45 -1.85
CA ILE A 57 -9.56 -3.35 -1.50
C ILE A 57 -9.78 -3.38 0.02
N ASP A 58 -8.94 -4.14 0.75
CA ASP A 58 -8.96 -4.20 2.22
C ASP A 58 -8.26 -3.00 2.88
N ALA A 59 -7.75 -2.05 2.10
CA ALA A 59 -7.05 -0.86 2.59
C ALA A 59 -6.00 -1.17 3.67
N LYS A 60 -5.19 -2.21 3.43
CA LYS A 60 -4.29 -2.74 4.46
C LYS A 60 -3.20 -1.72 4.81
N LYS A 61 -3.08 -1.38 6.10
CA LYS A 61 -2.10 -0.40 6.61
C LYS A 61 -0.64 -0.70 6.26
N THR A 62 -0.28 -1.98 6.17
CA THR A 62 1.07 -2.41 5.80
C THR A 62 0.99 -3.51 4.74
N PRO A 63 1.27 -3.21 3.46
CA PRO A 63 1.29 -4.23 2.41
C PRO A 63 2.45 -5.22 2.64
N LYS A 64 2.35 -6.44 2.08
CA LYS A 64 3.36 -7.48 2.34
C LYS A 64 4.74 -7.13 1.81
N ASN A 65 4.82 -6.50 0.64
CA ASN A 65 6.07 -6.05 0.03
C ASN A 65 5.91 -4.59 -0.46
N PRO A 66 6.12 -3.61 0.42
CA PRO A 66 6.11 -2.21 0.05
C PRO A 66 7.30 -1.89 -0.86
N MET A 67 7.06 -1.04 -1.85
CA MET A 67 8.06 -0.58 -2.81
C MET A 67 7.76 0.86 -3.23
N MET A 68 8.82 1.56 -3.63
CA MET A 68 8.70 2.91 -4.16
C MET A 68 9.45 3.03 -5.48
N ASN A 69 8.90 3.87 -6.35
CA ASN A 69 9.50 4.32 -7.58
C ASN A 69 9.91 5.76 -7.38
N VAL A 70 11.20 5.98 -7.15
CA VAL A 70 11.77 7.29 -6.84
C VAL A 70 12.39 7.87 -8.11
N TYR A 71 11.82 8.97 -8.58
CA TYR A 71 12.32 9.69 -9.75
C TYR A 71 13.36 10.70 -9.31
N MET A 72 14.33 10.97 -10.20
CA MET A 72 15.41 11.92 -9.95
C MET A 72 15.07 13.27 -10.57
N ASP A 73 15.51 14.35 -9.92
CA ASP A 73 15.41 15.70 -10.50
C ASP A 73 16.22 15.82 -11.79
N GLU A 74 15.81 16.70 -12.70
CA GLU A 74 16.53 17.00 -13.95
C GLU A 74 18.01 17.37 -13.72
N LYS A 75 18.32 18.01 -12.59
CA LYS A 75 19.68 18.42 -12.20
C LYS A 75 20.56 17.27 -11.72
N HIS A 76 19.96 16.18 -11.24
CA HIS A 76 20.66 15.04 -10.65
C HIS A 76 20.49 13.74 -11.47
N ASN A 77 19.97 13.85 -12.69
CA ASN A 77 19.75 12.75 -13.64
C ASN A 77 21.05 12.18 -14.26
N ASN A 78 22.04 11.92 -13.41
CA ASN A 78 23.32 11.33 -13.76
C ASN A 78 23.48 10.00 -13.03
N LYS A 79 24.10 9.00 -13.67
CA LYS A 79 24.35 7.68 -13.06
C LYS A 79 25.06 7.78 -11.69
N ALA A 80 26.05 8.65 -11.58
CA ALA A 80 26.77 8.89 -10.32
C ALA A 80 25.93 9.63 -9.26
N GLY A 81 24.95 10.44 -9.68
CA GLY A 81 24.00 11.11 -8.79
C GLY A 81 22.97 10.12 -8.24
N ALA A 82 22.39 9.31 -9.11
CA ALA A 82 21.43 8.26 -8.74
C ALA A 82 22.05 7.21 -7.80
N GLU A 83 23.30 6.79 -8.04
CA GLU A 83 23.99 5.89 -7.11
C GLU A 83 24.26 6.51 -5.74
N LYS A 84 24.56 7.82 -5.68
CA LYS A 84 24.73 8.54 -4.41
C LYS A 84 23.42 8.65 -3.65
N VAL A 85 22.33 9.02 -4.33
CA VAL A 85 20.99 9.12 -3.73
C VAL A 85 20.51 7.73 -3.28
N ALA A 86 20.70 6.69 -4.10
CA ALA A 86 20.36 5.32 -3.73
C ALA A 86 21.11 4.80 -2.50
N LYS A 87 22.39 5.18 -2.34
CA LYS A 87 23.18 4.89 -1.13
C LYS A 87 22.68 5.67 0.09
N ARG A 88 22.21 6.91 -0.10
CA ARG A 88 21.71 7.77 0.98
C ARG A 88 20.33 7.35 1.48
N ILE A 89 19.49 6.83 0.59
CA ILE A 89 18.13 6.36 0.91
C ILE A 89 18.16 4.98 1.59
N ARG A 90 19.07 4.08 1.19
CA ARG A 90 19.16 2.71 1.71
C ARG A 90 19.47 2.68 3.20
N GLU A 91 18.63 1.97 3.96
CA GLU A 91 18.90 1.66 5.37
C GLU A 91 20.12 0.75 5.47
N ALA A 92 21.15 1.24 6.16
CA ALA A 92 22.40 0.52 6.35
C ALA A 92 22.63 0.30 7.84
N PHE A 93 22.54 -0.98 8.24
CA PHE A 93 22.91 -1.44 9.57
C PHE A 93 24.38 -1.84 9.62
N ILE A 94 25.01 -1.77 10.80
CA ILE A 94 26.39 -2.25 11.01
C ILE A 94 26.50 -3.74 10.61
N ARG A 95 25.43 -4.53 10.73
CA ARG A 95 25.39 -5.93 10.29
C ARG A 95 25.63 -6.11 8.79
N ASP A 96 25.14 -5.19 7.96
CA ASP A 96 25.09 -5.39 6.51
C ASP A 96 26.34 -4.83 5.82
N ILE A 97 27.08 -3.94 6.50
CA ILE A 97 28.33 -3.34 6.02
C ILE A 97 29.56 -4.03 6.61
N CYS A 98 29.47 -4.58 7.83
CA CYS A 98 30.64 -5.06 8.56
C CYS A 98 30.71 -6.59 8.64
N SER A 99 31.85 -7.16 8.24
CA SER A 99 32.15 -8.54 8.58
C SER A 99 32.72 -8.58 10.01
N PHE A 100 32.09 -9.37 10.87
CA PHE A 100 32.54 -9.57 12.25
C PHE A 100 33.30 -10.90 12.33
N LYS A 101 34.59 -10.84 12.62
CA LYS A 101 35.40 -12.02 12.93
C LYS A 101 35.72 -11.99 14.43
N ILE A 102 35.38 -13.08 15.12
CA ILE A 102 35.66 -13.27 16.54
C ILE A 102 36.82 -14.24 16.65
N ASN A 103 37.92 -13.83 17.27
CA ASN A 103 38.98 -14.74 17.69
C ASN A 103 38.74 -15.14 19.15
N SER A 104 38.42 -16.42 19.37
CA SER A 104 38.14 -16.98 20.69
C SER A 104 39.38 -17.03 21.61
N GLU A 105 40.59 -17.03 21.04
CA GLU A 105 41.85 -17.11 21.80
C GLU A 105 42.31 -15.73 22.30
N ASP A 106 42.20 -14.69 21.47
CA ASP A 106 42.71 -13.34 21.79
C ASP A 106 41.66 -12.41 22.41
N LYS A 107 40.40 -12.84 22.55
CA LYS A 107 39.28 -11.98 22.96
C LYS A 107 39.17 -10.69 22.11
N THR A 108 39.54 -10.80 20.84
CA THR A 108 39.52 -9.69 19.89
C THR A 108 38.36 -9.85 18.92
N LEU A 109 37.66 -8.74 18.71
CA LEU A 109 36.66 -8.60 17.67
C LEU A 109 37.27 -7.79 16.53
N ILE A 110 37.43 -8.40 15.37
CA ILE A 110 37.89 -7.72 14.15
C ILE A 110 36.65 -7.39 13.32
N ILE A 111 36.40 -6.09 13.15
CA ILE A 111 35.38 -5.56 12.27
C ILE A 111 36.08 -5.08 11.00
N GLU A 112 35.80 -5.70 9.85
CA GLU A 112 36.24 -5.18 8.56
C GLU A 112 35.13 -4.31 7.98
N THR A 113 35.45 -3.05 7.67
CA THR A 113 34.47 -2.06 7.21
C THR A 113 35.09 -1.18 6.11
N ASP A 114 34.43 -1.13 4.95
CA ASP A 114 34.87 -0.36 3.79
C ASP A 114 34.33 1.09 3.73
N ASP A 115 33.40 1.46 4.63
CA ASP A 115 32.74 2.77 4.61
C ASP A 115 33.26 3.73 5.70
N LYS A 116 33.49 5.01 5.35
CA LYS A 116 34.11 6.02 6.23
C LYS A 116 33.21 6.41 7.41
N ASP A 117 31.91 6.35 7.24
CA ASP A 117 30.94 6.80 8.26
C ASP A 117 30.53 5.69 9.22
N ALA A 118 30.64 4.43 8.78
CA ALA A 118 30.57 3.30 9.69
C ALA A 118 31.76 3.30 10.66
N LYS A 119 32.95 3.76 10.25
CA LYS A 119 34.10 3.95 11.15
C LYS A 119 33.81 4.96 12.26
N GLY A 120 33.26 6.13 11.94
CA GLY A 120 32.94 7.16 12.93
C GLY A 120 31.85 6.76 13.93
N GLU A 121 30.84 5.99 13.51
CA GLU A 121 29.82 5.50 14.45
C GLU A 121 30.29 4.36 15.35
N ILE A 122 31.22 3.54 14.85
CA ILE A 122 31.84 2.45 15.60
C ILE A 122 32.82 3.03 16.65
N GLU A 123 33.60 4.07 16.29
CA GLU A 123 34.42 4.85 17.23
C GLU A 123 33.57 5.46 18.35
N ALA A 124 32.48 6.17 18.00
CA ALA A 124 31.57 6.76 18.98
C ALA A 124 30.82 5.73 19.86
N ALA A 125 30.70 4.47 19.41
CA ALA A 125 30.08 3.40 20.18
C ALA A 125 31.08 2.72 21.15
N SER A 126 32.35 2.65 20.78
CA SER A 126 33.43 2.13 21.63
C SER A 126 33.83 3.11 22.73
N ASP A 127 33.85 4.42 22.44
CA ASP A 127 34.12 5.47 23.44
C ASP A 127 33.06 5.48 24.56
N ARG A 128 31.80 5.16 24.22
CA ARG A 128 30.70 5.07 25.20
C ARG A 128 30.76 3.83 26.10
N GLN A 129 31.56 2.82 25.77
CA GLN A 129 31.70 1.60 26.57
C GLN A 129 33.10 1.37 27.15
N GLY A 130 34.08 2.25 26.85
CA GLY A 130 35.41 2.20 27.45
C GLY A 130 36.22 0.97 27.03
N PHE A 131 36.16 0.59 25.74
CA PHE A 131 37.00 -0.47 25.17
C PHE A 131 38.23 0.14 24.49
N ASP A 132 39.40 -0.46 24.73
CA ASP A 132 40.61 -0.14 23.99
C ASP A 132 40.46 -0.57 22.53
N MET A 133 40.77 0.35 21.62
CA MET A 133 40.47 0.24 20.21
C MET A 133 41.73 0.51 19.40
N GLU A 134 42.16 -0.46 18.60
CA GLU A 134 43.19 -0.24 17.58
C GLU A 134 42.54 -0.15 16.21
N VAL A 135 42.61 1.03 15.60
CA VAL A 135 42.19 1.26 14.23
C VAL A 135 43.40 1.09 13.30
N LYS A 136 43.46 -0.02 12.56
CA LYS A 136 44.44 -0.23 11.48
C LYS A 136 43.71 -0.26 10.13
N GLY A 137 43.63 0.91 9.49
CA GLY A 137 43.12 1.04 8.12
C GLY A 137 41.63 0.69 7.99
N ASN A 138 41.31 -0.44 7.36
CA ASN A 138 39.93 -0.97 7.19
C ASN A 138 39.52 -1.99 8.26
N LYS A 139 40.37 -2.24 9.26
CA LYS A 139 40.09 -3.17 10.35
C LYS A 139 40.06 -2.43 11.68
N ILE A 140 38.95 -2.57 12.38
CA ILE A 140 38.78 -2.10 13.75
C ILE A 140 38.91 -3.32 14.64
N THR A 141 39.93 -3.34 15.49
CA THR A 141 40.11 -4.38 16.51
C THR A 141 39.63 -3.84 17.85
N ILE A 142 38.63 -4.50 18.44
CA ILE A 142 38.11 -4.17 19.77
C ILE A 142 38.53 -5.28 20.73
N THR A 143 39.27 -4.93 21.78
CA THR A 143 39.64 -5.83 22.87
C THR A 143 38.65 -5.69 24.03
N GLY A 144 37.86 -6.73 24.29
CA GLY A 144 36.86 -6.75 25.36
C GLY A 144 37.33 -7.49 26.63
N LYS A 145 36.90 -7.04 27.81
CA LYS A 145 37.23 -7.66 29.11
C LYS A 145 36.59 -9.05 29.31
N SER A 146 35.46 -9.37 28.66
CA SER A 146 34.81 -10.68 28.73
C SER A 146 34.08 -11.08 27.42
N LEU A 147 33.96 -12.39 27.15
CA LEU A 147 33.27 -12.94 25.96
C LEU A 147 31.77 -12.58 25.90
N LEU A 148 31.12 -12.40 27.06
CA LEU A 148 29.71 -12.03 27.18
C LEU A 148 29.47 -10.55 26.85
N ASP A 149 30.40 -9.68 27.25
CA ASP A 149 30.35 -8.26 26.93
C ASP A 149 30.57 -8.04 25.43
N ILE A 150 31.48 -8.79 24.81
CA ILE A 150 31.69 -8.76 23.36
C ILE A 150 30.42 -9.21 22.64
N LYS A 151 29.76 -10.29 23.09
CA LYS A 151 28.54 -10.79 22.45
C LYS A 151 27.36 -9.83 22.58
N THR A 152 27.15 -9.25 23.76
CA THR A 152 26.10 -8.23 23.97
C THR A 152 26.41 -6.91 23.27
N PHE A 153 27.68 -6.54 23.14
CA PHE A 153 28.11 -5.38 22.38
C PHE A 153 27.92 -5.58 20.87
N ILE A 154 28.23 -6.77 20.34
CA ILE A 154 27.90 -7.15 18.96
C ILE A 154 26.40 -7.06 18.73
N ASP A 155 25.57 -7.58 19.64
CA ASP A 155 24.11 -7.53 19.47
C ASP A 155 23.56 -6.10 19.52
N LYS A 156 24.18 -5.20 20.31
CA LYS A 156 23.86 -3.76 20.32
C LYS A 156 24.36 -3.05 19.05
N LEU A 157 25.58 -3.33 18.60
CA LEU A 157 26.15 -2.76 17.37
C LEU A 157 25.37 -3.20 16.13
N LYS A 158 25.02 -4.48 16.03
CA LYS A 158 24.20 -5.02 14.93
C LYS A 158 22.84 -4.34 14.80
N ARG A 159 22.29 -3.81 15.90
CA ARG A 159 20.99 -3.11 15.92
C ARG A 159 21.11 -1.61 15.67
N LYS A 160 22.31 -1.03 15.73
CA LYS A 160 22.53 0.40 15.52
C LYS A 160 22.47 0.70 14.03
N ARG A 161 21.65 1.70 13.67
CA ARG A 161 21.49 2.20 12.30
C ARG A 161 22.55 3.24 12.03
N ILE A 162 23.31 3.08 10.95
CA ILE A 162 24.37 4.01 10.57
C ILE A 162 23.82 5.10 9.66
N ARG A 163 23.12 4.69 8.60
CA ARG A 163 22.59 5.60 7.57
C ARG A 163 21.32 5.07 6.95
N GLY A 164 20.60 5.97 6.30
CA GLY A 164 19.44 5.64 5.50
C GLY A 164 18.12 5.99 6.16
N ILE A 165 17.08 5.86 5.35
CA ILE A 165 15.70 6.08 5.75
C ILE A 165 15.15 4.79 6.36
N LYS A 166 14.43 4.94 7.47
CA LYS A 166 13.78 3.82 8.16
C LYS A 166 12.86 3.08 7.18
N ASP A 167 12.90 1.75 7.24
CA ASP A 167 12.03 0.82 6.50
C ASP A 167 12.35 0.65 5.01
N ILE A 168 13.53 1.13 4.54
CA ILE A 168 14.03 0.88 3.18
C ILE A 168 15.20 -0.11 3.21
N LYS A 169 14.92 -1.37 2.92
CA LYS A 169 15.89 -2.48 3.01
C LYS A 169 16.90 -2.45 1.87
N ARG A 170 16.44 -2.28 0.63
CA ARG A 170 17.27 -2.34 -0.58
C ARG A 170 16.87 -1.27 -1.57
N SER A 171 17.82 -0.84 -2.40
CA SER A 171 17.60 0.15 -3.46
C SER A 171 18.36 -0.27 -4.71
N TYR A 172 17.70 -0.17 -5.86
CA TYR A 172 18.21 -0.54 -7.16
C TYR A 172 18.04 0.65 -8.11
N VAL A 173 19.07 0.97 -8.89
CA VAL A 173 19.01 2.04 -9.89
C VAL A 173 18.79 1.41 -11.27
N ARG A 174 17.80 1.90 -12.01
CA ARG A 174 17.52 1.51 -13.39
C ARG A 174 17.46 2.76 -14.27
N LYS A 175 17.89 2.62 -15.52
CA LYS A 175 17.63 3.63 -16.54
C LYS A 175 16.37 3.22 -17.30
N GLU A 176 15.33 4.05 -17.27
CA GLU A 176 14.13 3.90 -18.10
C GLU A 176 14.09 5.06 -19.10
N GLY A 177 14.32 4.75 -20.39
CA GLY A 177 14.50 5.77 -21.42
C GLY A 177 15.76 6.62 -21.17
N ASP A 178 15.55 7.93 -21.03
CA ASP A 178 16.63 8.90 -20.74
C ASP A 178 16.79 9.21 -19.25
N ASP A 179 15.84 8.81 -18.39
CA ASP A 179 15.85 9.11 -16.97
C ASP A 179 16.34 7.93 -16.11
N PHE A 180 17.04 8.25 -15.01
CA PHE A 180 17.39 7.30 -13.97
C PHE A 180 16.29 7.26 -12.90
N MET A 181 15.78 6.05 -12.62
CA MET A 181 14.81 5.79 -11.56
C MET A 181 15.40 4.84 -10.52
N ILE A 182 15.07 5.08 -9.25
CA ILE A 182 15.47 4.24 -8.13
C ILE A 182 14.25 3.45 -7.66
N TYR A 183 14.37 2.12 -7.66
CA TYR A 183 13.39 1.22 -7.06
C TYR A 183 13.83 0.86 -5.65
N THR A 184 12.96 1.03 -4.67
CA THR A 184 13.23 0.66 -3.28
C THR A 184 12.41 -0.55 -2.86
N GLU A 185 13.03 -1.45 -2.09
CA GLU A 185 12.34 -2.48 -1.30
C GLU A 185 12.10 -1.91 0.09
N GLY A 186 10.85 -1.59 0.40
CA GLY A 186 10.49 -0.73 1.51
C GLY A 186 9.83 0.56 1.05
N SER A 187 9.00 1.14 1.93
CA SER A 187 8.34 2.41 1.66
C SER A 187 8.40 3.31 2.90
N ASN A 188 8.81 4.55 2.68
CA ASN A 188 8.74 5.64 3.64
C ASN A 188 8.64 6.97 2.88
N LEU A 189 7.47 7.21 2.30
CA LEU A 189 7.26 8.28 1.34
C LEU A 189 7.63 9.66 1.90
N LYS A 190 7.19 9.98 3.12
CA LYS A 190 7.38 11.29 3.77
C LYS A 190 8.85 11.72 3.87
N THR A 191 9.75 10.79 4.15
CA THR A 191 11.17 11.10 4.30
C THR A 191 11.90 11.12 2.97
N VAL A 192 11.50 10.25 2.02
CA VAL A 192 12.07 10.19 0.67
C VAL A 192 11.76 11.45 -0.13
N LEU A 193 10.54 12.00 -0.02
CA LEU A 193 10.16 13.24 -0.71
C LEU A 193 10.98 14.47 -0.25
N ASN A 194 11.53 14.43 0.97
CA ASN A 194 12.37 15.50 1.51
C ASN A 194 13.88 15.28 1.21
N ALA A 195 14.25 14.18 0.54
CA ALA A 195 15.63 13.89 0.24
C ALA A 195 16.14 14.72 -0.95
N GLU A 196 17.36 15.25 -0.84
CA GLU A 196 17.98 16.05 -1.90
C GLU A 196 18.21 15.21 -3.17
N GLY A 197 17.74 15.71 -4.31
CA GLY A 197 17.91 15.09 -5.63
C GLY A 197 16.79 14.11 -6.02
N VAL A 198 15.75 14.00 -5.21
CA VAL A 198 14.53 13.25 -5.51
C VAL A 198 13.45 14.20 -6.03
N ASP A 199 12.83 13.81 -7.14
CA ASP A 199 11.68 14.50 -7.71
C ASP A 199 10.42 14.17 -6.89
N SER A 200 9.91 15.17 -6.17
CA SER A 200 8.74 15.04 -5.31
C SER A 200 7.41 14.92 -6.07
N GLU A 201 7.34 15.36 -7.33
CA GLU A 201 6.09 15.39 -8.10
C GLU A 201 5.82 14.05 -8.79
N ARG A 202 6.88 13.32 -9.16
CA ARG A 202 6.76 12.03 -9.87
C ARG A 202 6.94 10.80 -8.98
N THR A 203 7.57 10.94 -7.82
CA THR A 203 7.85 9.81 -6.91
C THR A 203 6.56 9.18 -6.38
N THR A 204 6.44 7.86 -6.55
CA THR A 204 5.24 7.09 -6.18
C THR A 204 5.59 5.86 -5.33
N THR A 205 4.59 5.32 -4.63
CA THR A 205 4.70 4.08 -3.87
C THR A 205 3.48 3.20 -4.09
N ASN A 206 3.64 1.90 -3.86
CA ASN A 206 2.52 0.98 -3.85
C ASN A 206 1.83 0.91 -2.46
N ASP A 207 2.35 1.61 -1.44
CA ASP A 207 1.74 1.69 -0.12
C ASP A 207 0.71 2.83 -0.07
N ILE A 208 -0.56 2.47 -0.27
CA ILE A 208 -1.68 3.42 -0.36
C ILE A 208 -1.88 4.16 0.98
N TYR A 209 -1.62 3.50 2.12
CA TYR A 209 -1.79 4.13 3.42
C TYR A 209 -0.76 5.26 3.64
N GLN A 210 0.48 5.05 3.20
CA GLN A 210 1.50 6.11 3.24
C GLN A 210 1.19 7.28 2.32
N ILE A 211 0.60 7.03 1.15
CA ILE A 211 0.13 8.08 0.25
C ILE A 211 -0.97 8.90 0.93
N TYR A 212 -1.94 8.22 1.56
CA TYR A 212 -2.99 8.86 2.33
C TYR A 212 -2.43 9.78 3.44
N GLU A 213 -1.48 9.29 4.24
CA GLU A 213 -0.88 10.08 5.33
C GLU A 213 -0.01 11.25 4.86
N THR A 214 0.61 11.14 3.68
CA THR A 214 1.59 12.12 3.19
C THR A 214 0.98 13.15 2.24
N LEU A 215 0.15 12.69 1.29
CA LEU A 215 -0.39 13.48 0.19
C LEU A 215 -1.91 13.70 0.29
N GLY A 216 -2.61 12.99 1.18
CA GLY A 216 -4.04 13.15 1.43
C GLY A 216 -4.94 12.19 0.66
N ILE A 217 -6.25 12.37 0.82
CA ILE A 217 -7.27 11.41 0.39
C ILE A 217 -7.42 11.30 -1.13
N GLU A 218 -7.34 12.40 -1.88
CA GLU A 218 -7.45 12.38 -3.35
C GLU A 218 -6.24 11.70 -4.02
N ALA A 219 -5.05 11.86 -3.43
CA ALA A 219 -3.87 11.14 -3.87
C ALA A 219 -4.01 9.64 -3.62
N ALA A 220 -4.56 9.26 -2.46
CA ALA A 220 -4.84 7.86 -2.14
C ALA A 220 -5.91 7.26 -3.06
N ARG A 221 -6.99 8.00 -3.35
CA ARG A 221 -8.03 7.62 -4.32
C ARG A 221 -7.44 7.32 -5.70
N ASN A 222 -6.63 8.23 -6.24
CA ASN A 222 -5.95 8.02 -7.52
C ASN A 222 -4.96 6.85 -7.46
N ALA A 223 -4.25 6.67 -6.34
CA ALA A 223 -3.34 5.53 -6.15
C ALA A 223 -4.08 4.19 -6.18
N ILE A 224 -5.27 4.09 -5.57
CA ILE A 224 -6.13 2.90 -5.65
C ILE A 224 -6.50 2.61 -7.11
N ILE A 225 -6.93 3.63 -7.87
CA ILE A 225 -7.35 3.46 -9.27
C ILE A 225 -6.19 2.96 -10.13
N VAL A 226 -5.03 3.63 -10.05
CA VAL A 226 -3.85 3.29 -10.86
C VAL A 226 -3.32 1.90 -10.49
N GLU A 227 -3.20 1.60 -9.20
CA GLU A 227 -2.67 0.32 -8.75
C GLU A 227 -3.62 -0.84 -9.07
N ALA A 228 -4.93 -0.69 -8.84
CA ALA A 228 -5.91 -1.72 -9.16
C ALA A 228 -5.98 -1.98 -10.68
N LYS A 229 -5.95 -0.92 -11.50
CA LYS A 229 -5.92 -1.05 -12.96
C LYS A 229 -4.64 -1.75 -13.42
N LYS A 230 -3.49 -1.38 -12.86
CA LYS A 230 -2.20 -2.03 -13.15
C LYS A 230 -2.23 -3.53 -12.84
N VAL A 231 -2.77 -3.92 -11.68
CA VAL A 231 -2.88 -5.34 -11.28
C VAL A 231 -3.76 -6.15 -12.24
N LEU A 232 -4.83 -5.55 -12.77
CA LEU A 232 -5.72 -6.19 -13.73
C LEU A 232 -5.08 -6.26 -15.13
N ASP A 233 -4.45 -5.18 -15.58
CA ASP A 233 -3.78 -5.09 -16.88
C ASP A 233 -2.58 -6.05 -16.97
N ASP A 234 -1.80 -6.19 -15.89
CA ASP A 234 -0.67 -7.13 -15.78
C ASP A 234 -1.11 -8.59 -15.97
N GLN A 235 -2.40 -8.90 -15.75
CA GLN A 235 -3.00 -10.22 -15.96
C GLN A 235 -3.72 -10.34 -17.30
N SER A 236 -3.67 -9.30 -18.14
CA SER A 236 -4.41 -9.18 -19.39
C SER A 236 -5.94 -9.27 -19.19
N LEU A 237 -6.42 -8.79 -18.05
CA LEU A 237 -7.85 -8.71 -17.73
C LEU A 237 -8.33 -7.29 -18.00
N ASP A 238 -9.17 -7.14 -19.02
CA ASP A 238 -9.69 -5.82 -19.39
C ASP A 238 -10.96 -5.49 -18.60
N VAL A 239 -10.79 -4.75 -17.50
CA VAL A 239 -11.89 -4.14 -16.74
C VAL A 239 -11.90 -2.63 -17.03
N ASP A 240 -13.08 -2.10 -17.32
CA ASP A 240 -13.28 -0.67 -17.54
C ASP A 240 -12.97 0.13 -16.26
N ILE A 241 -12.21 1.22 -16.41
CA ILE A 241 -11.75 2.07 -15.31
C ILE A 241 -12.91 2.63 -14.47
N ARG A 242 -14.10 2.80 -15.04
CA ARG A 242 -15.28 3.34 -14.33
C ARG A 242 -15.71 2.47 -13.15
N HIS A 243 -15.55 1.15 -13.25
CA HIS A 243 -15.85 0.24 -12.14
C HIS A 243 -14.84 0.43 -10.99
N ILE A 244 -13.57 0.60 -11.34
CA ILE A 244 -12.49 0.82 -10.36
C ILE A 244 -12.65 2.19 -9.70
N MET A 245 -12.98 3.23 -10.48
CA MET A 245 -13.28 4.57 -9.97
C MET A 245 -14.42 4.54 -8.95
N LEU A 246 -15.51 3.84 -9.24
CA LEU A 246 -16.65 3.73 -8.32
C LEU A 246 -16.23 3.13 -6.97
N VAL A 247 -15.38 2.09 -7.00
CA VAL A 247 -14.87 1.46 -5.76
C VAL A 247 -13.93 2.41 -5.01
N ALA A 248 -12.99 3.06 -5.72
CA ALA A 248 -12.05 4.00 -5.10
C ALA A 248 -12.77 5.20 -4.46
N ASP A 249 -13.80 5.73 -5.14
CA ASP A 249 -14.63 6.82 -4.62
C ASP A 249 -15.38 6.37 -3.36
N GLN A 250 -15.97 5.16 -3.37
CA GLN A 250 -16.65 4.61 -2.20
C GLN A 250 -15.71 4.36 -1.02
N MET A 251 -14.46 3.94 -1.27
CA MET A 251 -13.45 3.74 -0.23
C MET A 251 -12.94 5.05 0.41
N THR A 252 -13.18 6.20 -0.23
CA THR A 252 -12.64 7.50 0.17
C THR A 252 -13.71 8.55 0.51
N VAL A 253 -15.00 8.17 0.42
CA VAL A 253 -16.15 9.07 0.57
C VAL A 253 -16.23 9.79 1.93
N THR A 254 -15.75 9.16 3.00
CA THR A 254 -15.80 9.71 4.36
C THR A 254 -14.66 10.68 4.67
N GLY A 255 -13.71 10.85 3.73
CA GLY A 255 -12.46 11.59 3.97
C GLY A 255 -11.37 10.76 4.65
N GLU A 256 -11.70 9.53 5.09
CA GLU A 256 -10.74 8.54 5.57
C GLU A 256 -10.67 7.36 4.60
N LEU A 257 -9.52 6.70 4.54
CA LEU A 257 -9.35 5.50 3.73
C LEU A 257 -10.01 4.29 4.41
N GLN A 258 -11.12 3.81 3.86
CA GLN A 258 -11.88 2.69 4.40
C GLN A 258 -11.71 1.40 3.59
N ALA A 259 -11.63 0.28 4.30
CA ALA A 259 -11.67 -1.05 3.69
C ALA A 259 -13.10 -1.38 3.21
N VAL A 260 -13.25 -2.16 2.13
CA VAL A 260 -14.58 -2.54 1.63
C VAL A 260 -15.30 -3.53 2.56
N GLY A 261 -14.56 -4.34 3.31
CA GLY A 261 -15.10 -5.38 4.20
C GLY A 261 -15.77 -4.87 5.49
N ARG A 262 -15.93 -5.80 6.45
CA ARG A 262 -16.66 -5.58 7.72
C ARG A 262 -16.15 -4.44 8.60
N HIS A 263 -14.86 -4.10 8.50
CA HIS A 263 -14.24 -3.05 9.32
C HIS A 263 -14.28 -1.66 8.68
N GLY A 264 -14.88 -1.54 7.49
CA GLY A 264 -15.04 -0.25 6.81
C GLY A 264 -16.43 -0.13 6.20
N VAL A 265 -16.52 -0.05 4.86
CA VAL A 265 -17.75 0.31 4.13
C VAL A 265 -18.94 -0.58 4.48
N SER A 266 -18.73 -1.90 4.65
CA SER A 266 -19.84 -2.83 4.93
C SER A 266 -20.32 -2.77 6.39
N GLY A 267 -19.39 -2.55 7.34
CA GLY A 267 -19.73 -2.41 8.76
C GLY A 267 -20.23 -1.03 9.16
N ALA A 268 -19.95 -0.01 8.34
CA ALA A 268 -20.42 1.36 8.52
C ALA A 268 -21.78 1.64 7.85
N LYS A 269 -22.45 0.62 7.29
CA LYS A 269 -23.81 0.79 6.75
C LYS A 269 -24.79 1.18 7.86
N ASP A 270 -25.69 2.09 7.54
CA ASP A 270 -26.69 2.55 8.51
C ASP A 270 -27.68 1.43 8.92
N SER A 271 -28.14 0.61 7.97
CA SER A 271 -29.09 -0.47 8.26
C SER A 271 -28.48 -1.55 9.14
N VAL A 272 -29.17 -1.84 10.25
CA VAL A 272 -28.82 -2.92 11.19
C VAL A 272 -29.01 -4.28 10.51
N LEU A 273 -30.11 -4.45 9.76
CA LEU A 273 -30.39 -5.69 9.04
C LEU A 273 -29.32 -5.96 7.97
N ALA A 274 -28.89 -4.92 7.25
CA ALA A 274 -27.85 -5.04 6.25
C ALA A 274 -26.49 -5.44 6.87
N ARG A 275 -26.13 -4.85 8.02
CA ARG A 275 -24.91 -5.23 8.76
C ARG A 275 -24.99 -6.67 9.27
N ALA A 276 -26.09 -7.01 9.94
CA ALA A 276 -26.31 -8.32 10.54
C ALA A 276 -26.38 -9.46 9.51
N ALA A 277 -26.88 -9.19 8.30
CA ALA A 277 -26.92 -10.17 7.22
C ALA A 277 -25.56 -10.41 6.54
N PHE A 278 -24.60 -9.50 6.71
CA PHE A 278 -23.26 -9.63 6.13
C PHE A 278 -22.31 -10.42 7.04
N GLU A 279 -22.13 -10.00 8.30
CA GLU A 279 -21.27 -10.68 9.27
C GLU A 279 -21.65 -10.28 10.71
N GLU A 280 -21.14 -10.99 11.73
CA GLU A 280 -21.35 -10.66 13.17
C GLU A 280 -22.82 -10.43 13.58
N THR A 281 -23.74 -11.24 13.06
CA THR A 281 -25.21 -11.09 13.21
C THR A 281 -25.65 -10.85 14.66
N GLU A 282 -25.21 -11.71 15.59
CA GLU A 282 -25.60 -11.61 17.00
C GLU A 282 -25.18 -10.28 17.62
N ARG A 283 -23.94 -9.83 17.34
CA ARG A 283 -23.40 -8.59 17.91
C ARG A 283 -24.21 -7.38 17.44
N HIS A 284 -24.46 -7.27 16.13
CA HIS A 284 -25.19 -6.13 15.56
C HIS A 284 -26.64 -6.05 16.05
N ILE A 285 -27.34 -7.18 16.18
CA ILE A 285 -28.72 -7.19 16.68
C ILE A 285 -28.78 -6.82 18.17
N LEU A 286 -27.85 -7.35 18.98
CA LEU A 286 -27.79 -7.03 20.41
C LEU A 286 -27.41 -5.57 20.66
N GLU A 287 -26.40 -5.05 19.97
CA GLU A 287 -26.00 -3.64 20.06
C GLU A 287 -27.16 -2.72 19.69
N ALA A 288 -27.83 -2.98 18.56
CA ALA A 288 -28.97 -2.20 18.11
C ALA A 288 -30.15 -2.25 19.11
N ALA A 289 -30.39 -3.40 19.75
CA ALA A 289 -31.43 -3.54 20.77
C ALA A 289 -31.09 -2.73 22.05
N ILE A 290 -29.82 -2.66 22.42
CA ILE A 290 -29.35 -1.89 23.60
C ILE A 290 -29.40 -0.38 23.30
N THR A 291 -28.97 0.04 22.11
CA THR A 291 -28.94 1.46 21.70
C THR A 291 -30.30 1.99 21.25
N GLY A 292 -31.25 1.11 20.94
CA GLY A 292 -32.55 1.49 20.40
C GLY A 292 -32.47 1.98 18.96
N GLU A 293 -31.55 1.44 18.16
CA GLU A 293 -31.39 1.79 16.74
C GLU A 293 -32.64 1.44 15.93
N VAL A 294 -32.99 2.32 14.98
CA VAL A 294 -34.14 2.16 14.09
C VAL A 294 -33.65 1.97 12.66
N ASP A 295 -34.07 0.88 12.03
CA ASP A 295 -33.75 0.61 10.63
C ASP A 295 -34.74 1.34 9.69
N SER A 296 -34.22 2.16 8.78
CA SER A 296 -35.03 2.96 7.84
C SER A 296 -35.42 2.21 6.57
N LEU A 297 -34.98 0.95 6.40
CA LEU A 297 -35.27 0.11 5.24
C LEU A 297 -34.89 0.75 3.88
N GLY A 298 -33.83 1.55 3.85
CA GLY A 298 -33.47 2.36 2.68
C GLY A 298 -32.63 1.65 1.62
N GLY A 299 -31.99 0.54 1.97
CA GLY A 299 -31.06 -0.20 1.12
C GLY A 299 -31.64 -1.45 0.49
N VAL A 300 -30.76 -2.23 -0.14
CA VAL A 300 -31.16 -3.39 -0.95
C VAL A 300 -31.42 -4.64 -0.08
N ALA A 301 -30.56 -4.89 0.91
CA ALA A 301 -30.57 -6.15 1.65
C ALA A 301 -31.77 -6.25 2.58
N GLU A 302 -32.01 -5.19 3.34
CA GLU A 302 -33.15 -5.02 4.24
C GLU A 302 -34.51 -5.18 3.53
N ASN A 303 -34.68 -4.60 2.35
CA ASN A 303 -35.92 -4.71 1.58
C ASN A 303 -36.15 -6.13 1.07
N ILE A 304 -35.09 -6.84 0.67
CA ILE A 304 -35.19 -8.26 0.28
C ILE A 304 -35.59 -9.13 1.48
N ILE A 305 -34.98 -8.90 2.65
CA ILE A 305 -35.27 -9.66 3.88
C ILE A 305 -36.73 -9.50 4.30
N VAL A 306 -37.26 -8.28 4.24
CA VAL A 306 -38.65 -7.97 4.66
C VAL A 306 -39.67 -8.28 3.55
N GLY A 307 -39.23 -8.54 2.32
CA GLY A 307 -40.11 -8.85 1.18
C GLY A 307 -40.72 -7.62 0.51
N GLN A 308 -40.06 -6.46 0.62
CA GLN A 308 -40.43 -5.21 -0.06
C GLN A 308 -39.72 -5.08 -1.42
N THR A 309 -40.21 -4.18 -2.26
CA THR A 309 -39.57 -3.85 -3.54
C THR A 309 -38.25 -3.12 -3.31
N VAL A 310 -37.20 -3.57 -3.98
CA VAL A 310 -35.85 -3.00 -3.86
C VAL A 310 -35.80 -1.59 -4.50
N PRO A 311 -35.18 -0.58 -3.86
CA PRO A 311 -35.15 0.80 -4.37
C PRO A 311 -34.10 1.05 -5.48
N ILE A 312 -33.89 0.06 -6.36
CA ILE A 312 -33.00 0.15 -7.55
C ILE A 312 -33.70 -0.45 -8.77
N GLY A 313 -33.21 -0.16 -9.97
CA GLY A 313 -33.79 -0.67 -11.21
C GLY A 313 -35.24 -0.21 -11.39
N THR A 314 -36.14 -1.14 -11.71
CA THR A 314 -37.57 -0.86 -11.92
C THR A 314 -38.29 -0.37 -10.67
N GLY A 315 -37.77 -0.63 -9.47
CA GLY A 315 -38.34 -0.15 -8.21
C GLY A 315 -38.24 1.36 -8.02
N THR A 316 -37.46 2.06 -8.84
CA THR A 316 -37.33 3.52 -8.79
C THR A 316 -38.43 4.26 -9.57
N VAL A 317 -39.17 3.56 -10.43
CA VAL A 317 -40.15 4.18 -11.32
C VAL A 317 -41.53 4.18 -10.67
N VAL A 318 -42.11 5.37 -10.53
CA VAL A 318 -43.50 5.54 -10.11
C VAL A 318 -44.38 5.75 -11.34
N LEU A 319 -45.41 4.93 -11.48
CA LEU A 319 -46.37 5.02 -12.58
C LEU A 319 -47.60 5.81 -12.13
N GLU A 320 -47.93 6.86 -12.88
CA GLU A 320 -49.18 7.60 -12.72
C GLU A 320 -50.01 7.43 -13.99
N ALA A 321 -51.23 6.88 -13.85
CA ALA A 321 -52.18 6.75 -14.95
C ALA A 321 -53.31 7.76 -14.78
N LYS A 322 -53.52 8.63 -15.77
CA LYS A 322 -54.69 9.51 -15.81
C LYS A 322 -55.88 8.73 -16.38
N PRO A 323 -56.94 8.47 -15.60
CA PRO A 323 -58.10 7.75 -16.10
C PRO A 323 -58.81 8.60 -17.14
N VAL A 324 -58.89 8.09 -18.38
CA VAL A 324 -59.69 8.72 -19.43
C VAL A 324 -61.14 8.29 -19.22
N GLN A 325 -61.99 9.22 -18.77
CA GLN A 325 -63.43 8.98 -18.77
C GLN A 325 -63.93 8.94 -20.22
N HIS A 326 -64.15 7.75 -20.74
CA HIS A 326 -64.91 7.58 -21.98
C HIS A 326 -66.38 7.92 -21.71
N THR A 327 -66.77 9.17 -21.95
CA THR A 327 -68.16 9.50 -22.24
C THR A 327 -68.52 8.83 -23.56
N LYS A 328 -69.08 7.62 -23.50
CA LYS A 328 -69.79 7.02 -24.64
C LYS A 328 -70.96 7.96 -24.95
N LYS A 329 -70.89 8.63 -26.10
CA LYS A 329 -72.06 9.25 -26.75
C LYS A 329 -72.94 8.17 -27.34
#